data_AF-A0AAU9FQQ2-F1
#
_entry.id   AF-A0AAU9FQQ2-F1
#
_cell.length_a   1.000
_cell.length_b   1.000
_cell.length_c   1.000
_cell.angle_alpha   90.00
_cell.angle_beta   90.00
_cell.angle_gamma   90.00
#
_symmetry.space_group_name_H-M   'P 1'
#
loop_
_entity.id
_entity.type
_entity.pdbx_description
1 polymer ?
#
loop_
_entity_poly.entity_id
_entity_poly.type
_entity_poly.pdbx_seq_one_letter_code
_entity_poly.pdbx_strand_id
1 'polypeptide(L)'
;MWKISLLLAIGCICVASQETTVSPRSREICRRLNARCLRNQERLGTTNDVTAVFNNQCRRNNRSWRDVTRCQLADATCQLTLERCRTLSCDNVRRALTSGPTNPTPRTRTTRRTTRTPRPTRTPRPTRTPRPTRTPRPTESID
;
A
#
# COMPACT_ATOMS: atom_id res chain seq x y z
N MET A 1 -14.88 -44.65 -22.20
CA MET A 1 -13.44 -44.59 -21.83
C MET A 1 -12.85 -43.18 -21.89
N TRP A 2 -12.97 -42.41 -22.98
CA TRP A 2 -12.38 -41.05 -23.09
C TRP A 2 -12.78 -40.03 -21.99
N LYS A 3 -14.00 -40.13 -21.45
CA LYS A 3 -14.48 -39.27 -20.35
C LYS A 3 -13.68 -39.49 -19.05
N ILE A 4 -13.26 -40.73 -18.78
CA ILE A 4 -12.47 -41.08 -17.60
C ILE A 4 -11.03 -40.57 -17.78
N SER A 5 -10.44 -40.75 -18.96
CA SER A 5 -9.12 -40.19 -19.30
C SER A 5 -9.11 -38.66 -19.20
N LEU A 6 -10.18 -37.98 -19.63
CA LEU A 6 -10.30 -36.52 -19.53
C LEU A 6 -10.34 -36.06 -18.06
N LEU A 7 -11.13 -36.71 -17.22
CA LEU A 7 -11.22 -36.37 -15.79
C LEU A 7 -9.89 -36.60 -15.07
N LEU A 8 -9.16 -37.65 -15.44
CA LEU A 8 -7.85 -37.97 -14.85
C LEU A 8 -6.79 -36.97 -15.30
N ALA A 9 -6.80 -36.56 -16.58
CA ALA A 9 -5.92 -35.50 -17.09
C ALA A 9 -6.19 -34.13 -16.44
N ILE A 10 -7.47 -33.74 -16.28
CA ILE A 10 -7.84 -32.50 -15.58
C ILE A 10 -7.43 -32.58 -14.11
N GLY A 11 -7.62 -33.73 -13.46
CA GLY A 11 -7.18 -33.99 -12.09
C GLY A 11 -5.66 -33.82 -11.93
N CYS A 12 -4.86 -34.38 -12.82
CA CYS A 12 -3.40 -34.23 -12.83
C CYS A 12 -2.96 -32.77 -13.00
N ILE A 13 -3.60 -32.02 -13.91
CA ILE A 13 -3.31 -30.59 -14.11
C ILE A 13 -3.67 -29.79 -12.86
N CYS A 14 -4.82 -30.07 -12.23
CA CYS A 14 -5.23 -29.40 -11.00
C CYS A 14 -4.29 -29.69 -9.82
N VAL A 15 -3.80 -30.93 -9.67
CA VAL A 15 -2.83 -31.28 -8.61
C VAL A 15 -1.48 -30.62 -8.86
N ALA A 16 -0.98 -30.62 -10.11
CA ALA A 16 0.25 -29.90 -10.47
C ALA A 16 0.13 -28.38 -10.25
N SER A 17 -1.07 -27.80 -10.45
CA SER A 17 -1.30 -26.37 -10.21
C SER A 17 -1.31 -25.96 -8.72
N GLN A 18 -1.31 -26.93 -7.79
CA GLN A 18 -1.21 -26.64 -6.35
C GLN A 18 0.20 -26.19 -5.94
N GLU A 19 1.20 -26.31 -6.82
CA GLU A 19 2.55 -25.76 -6.60
C GLU A 19 2.61 -24.23 -6.73
N THR A 20 1.54 -23.57 -7.20
CA THR A 20 1.45 -22.09 -7.13
C THR A 20 1.00 -21.59 -5.75
N THR A 21 1.16 -22.40 -4.71
CA THR A 21 1.06 -21.94 -3.32
C THR A 21 2.26 -21.04 -3.04
N VAL A 22 1.97 -19.79 -2.67
CA VAL A 22 2.97 -18.78 -2.26
C VAL A 22 3.97 -19.44 -1.32
N SER A 23 5.18 -19.70 -1.84
CA SER A 23 6.15 -20.50 -1.09
C SER A 23 6.54 -19.75 0.18
N PRO A 24 6.51 -20.37 1.38
CA PRO A 24 7.02 -19.74 2.59
C PRO A 24 8.48 -19.30 2.44
N ARG A 25 9.21 -19.93 1.50
CA ARG A 25 10.57 -19.57 1.10
C ARG A 25 10.66 -18.16 0.50
N SER A 26 9.70 -17.74 -0.33
CA SER A 26 9.68 -16.40 -0.95
C SER A 26 9.60 -15.29 0.09
N ARG A 27 8.78 -15.48 1.13
CA ARG A 27 8.62 -14.51 2.21
C ARG A 27 9.85 -14.37 3.08
N GLU A 28 10.53 -15.48 3.35
CA GLU A 28 11.81 -15.47 4.04
C GLU A 28 12.90 -14.77 3.20
N ILE A 29 12.91 -14.99 1.88
CA ILE A 29 13.83 -14.28 0.97
C ILE A 29 13.60 -12.76 1.06
N CYS A 30 12.36 -12.30 0.94
CA CYS A 30 12.06 -10.86 1.01
C CYS A 30 12.44 -10.25 2.37
N ARG A 31 12.12 -10.93 3.48
CA ARG A 31 12.54 -10.48 4.82
C ARG A 31 14.05 -10.36 4.94
N ARG A 32 14.80 -11.36 4.48
CA ARG A 32 16.27 -11.38 4.56
C ARG A 32 16.90 -10.27 3.73
N LEU A 33 16.37 -10.03 2.53
CA LEU A 33 16.80 -8.93 1.66
C LEU A 33 16.55 -7.57 2.32
N ASN A 34 15.35 -7.36 2.88
CA ASN A 34 15.01 -6.12 3.57
C ASN A 34 15.89 -5.91 4.80
N ALA A 35 16.12 -6.96 5.61
CA ALA A 35 17.00 -6.88 6.77
C ALA A 35 18.45 -6.50 6.37
N ARG A 36 18.97 -7.05 5.26
CA ARG A 36 20.28 -6.66 4.73
C ARG A 36 20.29 -5.21 4.24
N CYS A 37 19.20 -4.74 3.61
CA CYS A 37 19.07 -3.36 3.19
C CYS A 37 19.10 -2.41 4.40
N LEU A 38 18.30 -2.67 5.42
CA LEU A 38 18.21 -1.86 6.64
C LEU A 38 19.57 -1.74 7.34
N ARG A 39 20.34 -2.84 7.42
CA ARG A 39 21.72 -2.81 7.96
C ARG A 39 22.69 -1.91 7.19
N ASN A 40 22.45 -1.69 5.90
CA ASN A 40 23.28 -0.82 5.07
C ASN A 40 22.68 0.59 4.90
N GLN A 41 21.53 0.86 5.50
CA GLN A 41 20.78 2.10 5.27
C GLN A 41 21.54 3.33 5.76
N GLU A 42 22.28 3.21 6.86
CA GLU A 42 23.09 4.32 7.39
C GLU A 42 24.19 4.75 6.40
N ARG A 43 24.83 3.77 5.73
CA ARG A 43 25.87 4.03 4.75
C ARG A 43 25.33 4.49 3.39
N LEU A 44 24.21 3.93 2.96
CA LEU A 44 23.68 4.12 1.59
C LEU A 44 22.55 5.15 1.51
N GLY A 45 22.08 5.65 2.65
CA GLY A 45 20.95 6.55 2.75
C GLY A 45 19.58 5.85 2.62
N THR A 46 18.54 6.60 2.96
CA THR A 46 17.14 6.15 2.90
C THR A 46 16.50 6.31 1.53
N THR A 47 17.13 7.03 0.61
CA THR A 47 16.63 7.38 -0.72
C THR A 47 17.73 7.19 -1.78
N ASN A 48 17.31 6.89 -3.00
CA ASN A 48 18.10 6.93 -4.23
C ASN A 48 17.24 7.48 -5.40
N ASP A 49 17.84 7.64 -6.58
CA ASP A 49 17.16 8.18 -7.76
C ASP A 49 15.87 7.42 -8.11
N VAL A 50 15.90 6.09 -8.01
CA VAL A 50 14.74 5.23 -8.29
C VAL A 50 13.59 5.53 -7.32
N THR A 51 13.87 5.58 -6.01
CA THR A 51 12.85 5.95 -5.02
C THR A 51 12.38 7.38 -5.15
N ALA A 52 13.26 8.31 -5.52
CA ALA A 52 12.89 9.72 -5.69
C ALA A 52 11.93 9.89 -6.86
N VAL A 53 12.24 9.29 -8.01
CA VAL A 53 11.37 9.28 -9.20
C VAL A 53 10.04 8.58 -8.88
N PHE A 54 10.08 7.43 -8.21
CA PHE A 54 8.87 6.70 -7.83
C PHE A 54 7.96 7.53 -6.90
N ASN A 55 8.52 8.11 -5.84
CA ASN A 55 7.78 8.96 -4.90
C ASN A 55 7.22 10.21 -5.59
N ASN A 56 8.00 10.85 -6.46
CA ASN A 56 7.54 11.99 -7.24
C ASN A 56 6.35 11.62 -8.14
N GLN A 57 6.42 10.47 -8.83
CA GLN A 57 5.32 9.98 -9.66
C GLN A 57 4.07 9.68 -8.83
N CYS A 58 4.23 9.03 -7.67
CA CYS A 58 3.09 8.72 -6.81
C CYS A 58 2.48 9.96 -6.14
N ARG A 59 3.27 10.98 -5.81
CA ARG A 59 2.79 12.28 -5.31
C ARG A 59 1.96 13.03 -6.34
N ARG A 60 2.33 12.96 -7.63
CA ARG A 60 1.55 13.57 -8.73
C ARG A 60 0.15 12.98 -8.83
N ASN A 61 0.04 11.66 -8.65
CA ASN A 61 -1.23 10.95 -8.76
C ASN A 61 -2.05 10.98 -7.46
N ASN A 62 -1.38 11.05 -6.31
CA ASN A 62 -2.01 11.12 -5.00
C ASN A 62 -1.26 12.11 -4.09
N ARG A 63 -1.88 13.26 -3.80
CA ARG A 63 -1.30 14.30 -2.93
C ARG A 63 -1.07 13.83 -1.50
N SER A 64 -1.79 12.82 -1.02
CA SER A 64 -1.59 12.23 0.31
C SER A 64 -0.56 11.10 0.29
N TRP A 65 0.24 10.97 -0.77
CA TRP A 65 1.29 9.96 -0.84
C TRP A 65 2.32 10.18 0.27
N ARG A 66 2.60 9.10 1.01
CA ARG A 66 3.70 9.06 1.97
C ARG A 66 4.92 8.49 1.26
N ASP A 67 6.01 9.24 1.31
CA ASP A 67 7.27 8.82 0.70
C ASP A 67 7.73 7.49 1.28
N VAL A 68 8.13 6.58 0.39
CA VAL A 68 8.70 5.27 0.74
C VAL A 68 10.21 5.33 0.64
N THR A 69 10.89 4.66 1.57
CA THR A 69 12.35 4.57 1.57
C THR A 69 12.85 3.53 0.56
N ARG A 70 14.15 3.53 0.30
CA ARG A 70 14.86 2.55 -0.54
C ARG A 70 14.58 1.12 -0.12
N CYS A 71 14.68 0.84 1.17
CA CYS A 71 14.43 -0.50 1.68
C CYS A 71 12.94 -0.87 1.63
N GLN A 72 12.04 0.08 1.88
CA GLN A 72 10.60 -0.16 1.72
C GLN A 72 10.22 -0.44 0.26
N LEU A 73 10.75 0.31 -0.70
CA LEU A 73 10.47 0.06 -2.11
C LEU A 73 11.03 -1.29 -2.56
N ALA A 74 12.23 -1.67 -2.08
CA ALA A 74 12.81 -2.97 -2.36
C ALA A 74 11.99 -4.14 -1.76
N ASP A 75 11.55 -4.01 -0.51
CA ASP A 75 10.70 -5.00 0.17
C ASP A 75 9.35 -5.16 -0.55
N ALA A 76 8.67 -4.04 -0.83
CA ALA A 76 7.41 -4.06 -1.57
C ALA A 76 7.57 -4.68 -2.96
N THR A 77 8.65 -4.35 -3.67
CA THR A 77 8.95 -4.95 -4.98
C THR A 77 9.09 -6.46 -4.87
N CYS A 78 9.86 -6.94 -3.89
CA CYS A 78 10.06 -8.36 -3.65
C CYS A 78 8.75 -9.10 -3.37
N GLN A 79 7.91 -8.54 -2.48
CA GLN A 79 6.60 -9.12 -2.17
C GLN A 79 5.69 -9.14 -3.41
N LEU A 80 5.72 -8.10 -4.23
CA LEU A 80 4.88 -8.03 -5.42
C LEU A 80 5.34 -8.98 -6.52
N THR A 81 6.64 -9.22 -6.67
CA THR A 81 7.18 -10.11 -7.70
C THR A 81 7.18 -11.58 -7.27
N LEU A 82 7.59 -11.89 -6.04
CA LEU A 82 7.81 -13.26 -5.58
C LEU A 82 6.65 -13.87 -4.78
N GLU A 83 5.84 -13.04 -4.11
CA GLU A 83 4.73 -13.55 -3.28
C GLU A 83 3.36 -13.33 -3.91
N ARG A 84 3.12 -12.14 -4.50
CA ARG A 84 1.78 -11.72 -4.92
C ARG A 84 1.57 -11.73 -6.43
N CYS A 85 2.64 -11.86 -7.23
CA CYS A 85 2.63 -11.78 -8.70
C CYS A 85 1.81 -10.59 -9.23
N ARG A 86 2.05 -9.40 -8.67
CA ARG A 86 1.35 -8.15 -9.02
C ARG A 86 2.32 -7.15 -9.64
N THR A 87 1.76 -6.24 -10.44
CA THR A 87 2.52 -5.14 -11.04
C THR A 87 2.98 -4.13 -9.99
N LEU A 88 4.13 -3.51 -10.25
CA LEU A 88 4.65 -2.39 -9.47
C LEU A 88 3.81 -1.13 -9.75
N SER A 89 3.01 -0.72 -8.77
CA SER A 89 2.21 0.52 -8.82
C SER A 89 2.16 1.17 -7.45
N CYS A 90 1.87 2.47 -7.39
CA CYS A 90 1.75 3.22 -6.13
C CYS A 90 0.80 2.53 -5.14
N ASP A 91 -0.37 2.08 -5.62
CA ASP A 91 -1.36 1.42 -4.78
C ASP A 91 -0.92 0.04 -4.32
N ASN A 92 -0.26 -0.74 -5.20
CA ASN A 92 0.23 -2.07 -4.84
C ASN A 92 1.38 -1.98 -3.82
N VAL A 93 2.28 -1.00 -3.96
CA VAL A 93 3.36 -0.73 -3.00
C VAL A 93 2.79 -0.30 -1.65
N ARG A 94 1.84 0.66 -1.63
CA ARG A 94 1.19 1.10 -0.39
C ARG A 94 0.54 -0.06 0.36
N ARG A 95 -0.18 -0.92 -0.37
CA ARG A 95 -0.81 -2.13 0.19
C ARG A 95 0.22 -3.14 0.68
N ALA A 96 1.30 -3.38 -0.06
CA ALA A 96 2.37 -4.30 0.36
C ALA A 96 2.97 -3.86 1.70
N LEU A 97 3.27 -2.58 1.86
CA LEU A 97 3.88 -2.03 3.06
C LEU A 97 2.93 -1.95 4.26
N THR A 98 1.63 -1.71 4.02
CA THR A 98 0.63 -1.59 5.11
C THR A 98 0.24 -2.95 5.67
N SER A 99 0.29 -4.00 4.86
CA SER A 99 -0.06 -5.35 5.32
C SER A 99 0.95 -5.95 6.30
N GLY A 100 2.14 -5.37 6.46
CA GLY A 100 3.24 -6.02 7.19
C GLY A 100 3.56 -7.40 6.61
N PRO A 101 4.44 -8.19 7.23
CA PRO A 101 4.58 -9.60 6.86
C PRO A 101 3.34 -10.32 7.37
N THR A 102 2.21 -10.24 6.67
CA THR A 102 1.01 -11.02 6.95
C THR A 102 1.17 -12.43 6.42
N ASN A 103 0.88 -13.38 7.30
CA ASN A 103 0.50 -14.75 6.98
C ASN A 103 -0.50 -14.75 5.80
N PRO A 104 -0.32 -15.55 4.74
CA PRO A 104 -1.29 -15.59 3.65
C PRO A 104 -2.61 -16.12 4.22
N THR A 105 -3.57 -15.24 4.45
CA THR A 105 -4.95 -15.66 4.68
C THR A 105 -5.43 -16.32 3.39
N PRO A 106 -5.91 -17.57 3.42
CA PRO A 106 -6.46 -18.23 2.25
C PRO A 106 -7.57 -17.36 1.65
N ARG A 107 -7.51 -17.16 0.34
CA ARG A 107 -8.50 -16.41 -0.42
C ARG A 107 -9.86 -17.12 -0.31
N THR A 108 -10.72 -16.69 0.61
CA THR A 108 -12.09 -17.17 0.65
C THR A 108 -12.82 -16.68 -0.60
N ARG A 109 -13.15 -17.64 -1.47
CA ARG A 109 -14.11 -17.45 -2.57
C ARG A 109 -15.48 -17.20 -1.94
N THR A 110 -16.03 -16.00 -2.12
CA THR A 110 -17.42 -15.70 -1.72
C THR A 110 -18.06 -14.72 -2.72
N THR A 111 -18.87 -15.31 -3.59
CA THR A 111 -20.19 -14.86 -4.08
C THR A 111 -20.48 -13.35 -4.28
N ARG A 112 -20.79 -13.02 -5.54
CA ARG A 112 -21.76 -12.02 -6.06
C ARG A 112 -22.11 -10.87 -5.08
N ARG A 113 -21.40 -9.74 -5.19
CA ARG A 113 -21.70 -8.52 -4.44
C ARG A 113 -22.83 -7.74 -5.14
N THR A 114 -24.04 -7.81 -4.59
CA THR A 114 -25.10 -6.84 -4.85
C THR A 114 -24.64 -5.45 -4.39
N THR A 115 -24.76 -4.48 -5.29
CA THR A 115 -24.45 -3.06 -5.09
C THR A 115 -25.36 -2.49 -3.99
N ARG A 116 -24.77 -2.11 -2.85
CA ARG A 116 -25.40 -1.19 -1.90
C ARG A 116 -24.60 0.10 -1.88
N THR A 117 -25.18 1.13 -2.51
CA THR A 117 -24.72 2.51 -2.53
C THR A 117 -24.57 3.05 -1.09
N PRO A 118 -23.41 3.56 -0.66
CA PRO A 118 -23.30 4.24 0.62
C PRO A 118 -23.93 5.64 0.55
N ARG A 119 -24.80 5.91 1.52
CA ARG A 119 -25.46 7.20 1.78
C ARG A 119 -24.41 8.28 2.12
N PRO A 120 -24.48 9.50 1.56
CA PRO A 120 -23.46 10.53 1.81
C PRO A 120 -23.56 11.09 3.23
N THR A 121 -22.41 11.13 3.92
CA THR A 121 -22.22 11.76 5.23
C THR A 121 -22.32 13.28 5.09
N ARG A 122 -23.16 13.91 5.92
CA ARG A 122 -23.40 15.37 5.95
C ARG A 122 -22.11 16.16 6.23
N THR A 123 -21.90 17.19 5.43
CA THR A 123 -20.86 18.22 5.58
C THR A 123 -21.05 19.01 6.89
N PRO A 124 -20.02 19.15 7.75
CA PRO A 124 -20.09 20.06 8.89
C PRO A 124 -20.00 21.53 8.44
N ARG A 125 -20.84 22.37 9.05
CA ARG A 125 -20.97 23.81 8.81
C ARG A 125 -19.75 24.57 9.36
N PRO A 126 -19.17 25.54 8.62
CA PRO A 126 -18.01 26.30 9.11
C PRO A 126 -18.38 27.26 10.24
N THR A 127 -17.52 27.29 11.27
CA THR A 127 -17.58 28.19 12.43
C THR A 127 -17.25 29.63 12.02
N ARG A 128 -18.07 30.59 12.48
CA ARG A 128 -17.92 32.03 12.20
C ARG A 128 -16.61 32.60 12.78
N THR A 129 -15.94 33.40 11.97
CA THR A 129 -14.79 34.24 12.35
C THR A 129 -15.19 35.30 13.39
N PRO A 130 -14.42 35.49 14.49
CA PRO A 130 -14.67 36.57 15.44
C PRO A 130 -14.31 37.95 14.87
N ARG A 131 -15.09 38.95 15.27
CA ARG A 131 -15.00 40.37 14.87
C ARG A 131 -13.80 41.06 15.56
N PRO A 132 -13.06 41.95 14.88
CA PRO A 132 -11.91 42.63 15.48
C PRO A 132 -12.33 43.66 16.55
N THR A 133 -11.53 43.71 17.62
CA THR A 133 -11.62 44.65 18.75
C THR A 133 -11.28 46.07 18.31
N ARG A 134 -12.10 47.06 18.71
CA ARG A 134 -11.82 48.49 18.48
C ARG A 134 -10.76 49.02 19.43
N THR A 135 -9.79 49.75 18.88
CA THR A 135 -8.80 50.56 19.59
C THR A 135 -9.47 51.74 20.31
N PRO A 136 -9.19 51.99 21.60
CA PRO A 136 -9.64 53.21 22.27
C PRO A 136 -8.86 54.44 21.79
N ARG A 137 -9.57 55.56 21.70
CA ARG A 137 -9.07 56.89 21.32
C ARG A 137 -8.33 57.53 22.51
N PRO A 138 -7.21 58.25 22.30
CA PRO A 138 -6.52 58.95 23.38
C PRO A 138 -7.36 60.13 23.91
N THR A 139 -7.41 60.29 25.23
CA THR A 139 -7.96 61.46 25.90
C THR A 139 -6.84 62.50 26.03
N GLU A 140 -7.04 63.68 25.45
CA GLU A 140 -6.19 64.86 25.69
C GLU A 140 -6.28 65.30 27.14
N SER A 141 -5.12 65.57 27.75
CA SER A 141 -4.99 66.32 28.99
C SER A 141 -5.10 67.81 28.69
N ILE A 142 -5.97 68.51 29.41
CA ILE A 142 -5.88 69.96 29.57
C ILE A 142 -6.01 70.21 31.08
N ASP A 143 -5.10 71.05 31.59
CA ASP A 143 -4.95 71.51 32.97
C ASP A 143 -6.23 72.05 33.62
#